data_AF-A0A6P0YX85-F1
#
_entry.id   AF-A0A6P0YX85-F1
#
_cell.length_a   1.000
_cell.length_b   1.000
_cell.length_c   1.000
_cell.angle_alpha   90.00
_cell.angle_beta   90.00
_cell.angle_gamma   90.00
#
_symmetry.space_group_name_H-M   'P 1'
#
loop_
_entity.id
_entity.type
_entity.pdbx_description
1 polymer ?
#
loop_
_entity_poly.entity_id
_entity_poly.type
_entity_poly.pdbx_seq_one_letter_code
_entity_poly.pdbx_strand_id
1 'polypeptide(L)' 'MNSSNSKIPVSVLIPAKNEEANLPACLESVSRADEIFVVDSQSSDRSVEITESY' A
#
# COMPACT_ATOMS: atom_id res chain seq x y z
N MET A 1 26.08 8.49 13.81
CA MET A 1 25.28 8.41 12.58
C MET A 1 23.91 7.89 13.00
N ASN A 2 22.99 8.78 13.34
CA ASN A 2 21.65 8.39 13.81
C ASN A 2 20.68 8.62 12.67
N SER A 3 20.47 7.61 11.84
CA SER A 3 19.33 7.57 10.94
C SER A 3 18.16 7.00 11.72
N SER A 4 17.32 7.86 12.30
CA SER A 4 16.03 7.45 12.83
C SER A 4 15.09 7.13 11.66
N ASN A 5 15.29 5.98 10.99
CA ASN A 5 14.26 5.48 10.09
C ASN A 5 13.12 4.97 10.96
N SER A 6 12.04 5.76 11.07
CA SER A 6 10.84 5.37 11.82
C SER A 6 10.07 4.23 11.14
N LYS A 7 10.48 3.84 9.92
CA LYS A 7 9.93 2.72 9.16
C LYS A 7 10.61 1.40 9.57
N ILE A 8 9.82 0.34 9.50
CA ILE A 8 10.27 -1.04 9.69
C ILE A 8 10.89 -1.50 8.36
N PRO A 9 12.14 -2.03 8.33
CA PRO A 9 12.85 -2.41 7.11
C PRO A 9 12.28 -3.69 6.50
N VAL A 10 11.04 -3.61 6.03
CA VAL A 10 10.26 -4.68 5.40
C VAL A 10 9.59 -4.08 4.17
N SER A 11 9.62 -4.84 3.07
CA SER A 11 8.88 -4.55 1.85
C SER A 11 7.54 -5.29 1.87
N VAL A 12 6.45 -4.60 1.59
CA VAL A 12 5.09 -5.16 1.52
C VAL A 12 4.64 -5.19 0.06
N LEU A 13 4.17 -6.34 -0.41
CA LEU A 13 3.57 -6.49 -1.74
C LEU A 13 2.08 -6.81 -1.58
N ILE A 14 1.22 -5.98 -2.18
CA ILE A 14 -0.23 -6.05 -2.12
C ILE A 14 -0.76 -6.35 -3.53
N PRO A 15 -1.10 -7.61 -3.85
CA PRO A 15 -1.85 -7.91 -5.06
C PRO A 15 -3.30 -7.45 -4.86
N ALA A 16 -3.81 -6.60 -5.76
CA ALA A 16 -5.15 -6.05 -5.65
C ALA A 16 -5.99 -6.34 -6.91
N LYS A 17 -7.29 -6.59 -6.71
CA LYS A 17 -8.28 -6.65 -7.78
C LYS A 17 -9.65 -6.26 -7.24
N ASN A 18 -10.16 -5.12 -7.66
CA ASN A 18 -11.44 -4.56 -7.21
C ASN A 18 -11.56 -4.46 -5.68
N GLU A 19 -10.56 -3.84 -5.05
CA GLU A 19 -10.43 -3.70 -3.60
C GLU A 19 -10.73 -2.27 -3.12
N GLU A 20 -11.60 -1.51 -3.81
CA GLU A 20 -11.95 -0.12 -3.46
C GLU A 20 -12.34 0.04 -1.97
N ALA A 21 -13.06 -0.94 -1.42
CA ALA A 21 -13.52 -0.91 -0.04
C ALA A 21 -12.43 -1.22 1.00
N ASN A 22 -11.40 -1.98 0.63
CA ASN A 22 -10.43 -2.55 1.58
C ASN A 22 -9.05 -1.90 1.50
N LEU A 23 -8.67 -1.38 0.33
CA LEU A 23 -7.38 -0.72 0.11
C LEU A 23 -7.08 0.39 1.13
N PRO A 24 -8.03 1.28 1.51
CA PRO A 24 -7.73 2.34 2.47
C PRO A 24 -7.24 1.80 3.82
N ALA A 25 -8.00 0.87 4.41
CA ALA A 25 -7.65 0.27 5.69
C ALA A 25 -6.38 -0.59 5.60
N CYS A 26 -6.18 -1.28 4.47
CA CYS A 26 -4.98 -2.07 4.21
C CYS A 26 -3.72 -1.19 4.20
N LEU A 27 -3.71 -0.12 3.40
CA LEU A 27 -2.59 0.80 3.24
C LEU A 27 -2.26 1.53 4.55
N GLU A 28 -3.28 1.94 5.33
CA GLU A 28 -3.05 2.50 6.67
C GLU A 28 -2.36 1.51 7.60
N SER A 29 -2.78 0.24 7.59
CA SER A 29 -2.23 -0.79 8.49
C SER A 29 -0.75 -1.09 8.23
N VAL A 30 -0.31 -0.97 6.97
CA VAL A 30 1.08 -1.24 6.56
C VAL A 30 1.91 0.02 6.37
N SER A 31 1.37 1.20 6.67
CA SER A 31 2.03 2.51 6.51
C SER A 31 3.40 2.65 7.21
N ARG A 32 3.73 1.75 8.14
CA ARG A 32 5.04 1.71 8.83
C ARG A 32 6.10 0.90 8.08
N ALA A 33 5.77 0.22 7.00
CA ALA A 33 6.75 -0.45 6.13
C ALA A 33 7.64 0.58 5.41
N ASP A 34 8.87 0.18 5.12
CA ASP A 34 9.84 1.00 4.40
C ASP A 34 9.48 1.08 2.91
N GLU A 35 8.97 -0.03 2.34
CA GLU A 35 8.55 -0.12 0.96
C GLU A 35 7.18 -0.79 0.85
N ILE A 36 6.31 -0.26 -0.01
CA ILE A 36 4.98 -0.80 -0.29
C ILE A 36 4.79 -0.82 -1.82
N PHE A 37 4.46 -1.99 -2.36
CA PHE A 37 4.18 -2.19 -3.78
C PHE A 37 2.75 -2.70 -3.93
N VAL A 38 1.90 -1.97 -4.65
CA VAL A 38 0.58 -2.45 -5.04
C VAL A 38 0.63 -2.94 -6.46
N VAL A 39 0.22 -4.18 -6.69
CA VAL A 39 0.15 -4.80 -8.02
C VAL A 39 -1.32 -4.98 -8.36
N ASP A 40 -1.84 -4.07 -9.18
CA ASP A 40 -3.22 -4.11 -9.63
C ASP A 40 -3.41 -5.16 -10.74
N SER A 41 -4.46 -5.97 -10.63
CA SER A 41 -4.83 -7.01 -11.58
C SER A 41 -5.95 -6.56 -12.53
N GLN A 42 -5.80 -5.36 -13.10
CA GLN A 42 -6.76 -4.72 -14.00
C GLN A 42 -8.12 -4.52 -13.33
N SER A 43 -8.12 -3.78 -12.22
CA SER A 43 -9.35 -3.43 -11.53
C SER A 43 -10.26 -2.58 -12.43
N SER A 44 -11.57 -2.81 -12.29
CA SER A 44 -12.63 -2.05 -12.98
C SER A 44 -13.32 -1.04 -12.08
N ASP A 45 -12.89 -0.96 -10.82
CA ASP A 45 -13.34 0.00 -9.82
C ASP A 45 -12.25 1.04 -9.53
N ARG A 46 -12.37 1.77 -8.43
CA ARG A 46 -11.47 2.87 -8.08
C ARG A 46 -10.22 2.44 -7.31
N SER A 47 -9.85 1.15 -7.34
CA SER A 47 -8.68 0.61 -6.63
C SER A 47 -7.38 1.36 -6.95
N VAL A 48 -7.13 1.64 -8.22
CA VAL A 48 -5.92 2.36 -8.67
C VAL A 48 -5.93 3.80 -8.16
N GLU A 49 -7.06 4.49 -8.31
CA GLU A 49 -7.23 5.89 -7.86
C GLU A 49 -7.04 6.04 -6.35
N ILE A 50 -7.56 5.09 -5.57
CA ILE A 50 -7.33 5.04 -4.12
C ILE A 50 -5.85 4.86 -3.84
N THR A 51 -5.21 3.88 -4.47
CA THR A 51 -3.79 3.59 -4.26
C THR A 51 -2.89 4.79 -4.58
N GLU A 52 -3.17 5.52 -5.65
CA GLU A 52 -2.42 6.72 -6.05
C GLU A 52 -2.58 7.91 -5.08
N SER A 53 -3.58 7.88 -4.20
CA SER A 53 -3.83 8.94 -3.21
C SER A 53 -3.13 8.74 -1.86
N TYR A 54 -2.47 7.60 -1.66
CA TYR A 54 -1.73 7.22 -0.44
C TYR A 54 -0.23 7.49 -0.55
#